data_AF-A0AA91QQR2-F1
#
_entry.id   AF-A0AA91QQR2-F1
#
_cell.length_a   1.000
_cell.length_b   1.000
_cell.length_c   1.000
_cell.angle_alpha   90.00
_cell.angle_beta   90.00
_cell.angle_gamma   90.00
#
_symmetry.space_group_name_H-M   'P 1'
#
loop_
_entity.id
_entity.type
_entity.pdbx_description
1 polymer ?
#
loop_
_entity_poly.entity_id
_entity_poly.type
_entity_poly.pdbx_seq_one_letter_code
_entity_poly.pdbx_strand_id
1 'polypeptide(L)'
;MTKWKAFLPLLLSVAVLGCKPEPYTVEAGFTNGSTTGRHIVSKMTITTLSGGRANFAMGSVGGYPGAHSGGGKIDAPAYIEGEWAKGNPEPSSGLISYHRISAPIPDNAEAKMKTMDNYYQNFDRDYGSMEVIVDGPRVRVFYSKSCVDMYDDCTPKQGADPNGWVVRSPKNQTDVVVLFDGKGESSPTPFPSADTATSQQLEKANSPE
;
A
#
# COMPACT_ATOMS: atom_id res chain seq x y z
N MET A 1 17.98 54.48 -53.27
CA MET A 1 18.60 54.49 -51.92
C MET A 1 17.55 54.07 -50.91
N THR A 2 17.96 53.23 -49.95
CA THR A 2 17.25 52.73 -48.74
C THR A 2 15.93 51.98 -48.90
N LYS A 3 16.05 50.65 -48.84
CA LYS A 3 14.99 49.65 -48.66
C LYS A 3 14.59 49.59 -47.17
N TRP A 4 13.33 49.83 -46.84
CA TRP A 4 12.77 49.48 -45.52
C TRP A 4 11.90 48.24 -45.71
N LYS A 5 12.50 47.06 -45.49
CA LYS A 5 11.75 45.80 -45.40
C LYS A 5 11.42 45.56 -43.94
N ALA A 6 10.14 45.36 -43.67
CA ALA A 6 9.61 44.90 -42.39
C ALA A 6 10.42 43.71 -41.88
N PHE A 7 11.06 43.89 -40.74
CA PHE A 7 11.66 42.82 -39.95
C PHE A 7 10.84 42.71 -38.66
N LEU A 8 9.84 41.83 -38.69
CA LEU A 8 9.28 41.26 -37.47
C LEU A 8 9.23 39.74 -37.67
N PRO A 9 10.34 39.01 -37.46
CA PRO A 9 10.26 37.57 -37.41
C PRO A 9 9.71 37.16 -36.05
N LEU A 10 8.55 36.51 -36.08
CA LEU A 10 8.33 35.24 -35.41
C LEU A 10 8.79 35.14 -33.94
N LEU A 11 8.06 35.79 -33.02
CA LEU A 11 8.04 35.43 -31.60
C LEU A 11 6.83 34.52 -31.30
N LEU A 12 6.74 33.41 -32.02
CA LEU A 12 5.77 32.33 -31.76
C LEU A 12 6.53 31.01 -31.60
N SER A 13 7.54 31.01 -30.75
CA SER A 13 8.35 29.84 -30.47
C SER A 13 8.93 30.02 -29.08
N VAL A 14 8.18 29.59 -28.04
CA VAL A 14 8.63 29.01 -26.76
C VAL A 14 7.41 29.07 -25.81
N ALA A 15 6.48 28.13 -25.96
CA ALA A 15 5.51 27.82 -24.91
C ALA A 15 5.24 26.31 -24.82
N VAL A 16 6.21 25.48 -25.22
CA VAL A 16 6.26 24.07 -24.83
C VAL A 16 7.21 23.96 -23.63
N LEU A 17 7.01 24.81 -22.61
CA LEU A 17 7.60 24.58 -21.30
C LEU A 17 6.77 23.45 -20.69
N GLY A 18 7.42 22.30 -20.56
CA GLY A 18 6.80 21.01 -20.33
C GLY A 18 5.75 21.02 -19.23
N CYS A 19 4.53 20.65 -19.60
CA CYS A 19 3.66 19.98 -18.65
C CYS A 19 4.41 18.74 -18.18
N LYS A 20 4.96 18.79 -16.96
CA LYS A 20 5.31 17.56 -16.26
C LYS A 20 4.02 16.73 -16.24
N PRO A 21 4.06 15.44 -16.63
CA PRO A 21 2.89 14.59 -16.53
C PRO A 21 2.35 14.69 -15.11
N GLU A 22 1.02 14.79 -15.00
CA GLU A 22 0.38 14.88 -13.69
C GLU A 22 0.83 13.70 -12.83
N PRO A 23 1.25 13.94 -11.57
CA PRO A 23 1.66 12.85 -10.70
C PRO A 23 0.54 11.82 -10.59
N TYR A 24 0.89 10.55 -10.69
CA TYR A 24 -0.08 9.47 -10.62
C TYR A 24 -0.72 9.44 -9.23
N THR A 25 -2.05 9.44 -9.20
CA THR A 25 -2.85 9.37 -7.97
C THR A 25 -4.14 8.63 -8.26
N VAL A 26 -4.67 7.90 -7.28
CA VAL A 26 -5.94 7.18 -7.36
C VAL A 26 -6.77 7.44 -6.12
N GLU A 27 -8.09 7.37 -6.25
CA GLU A 27 -8.98 7.23 -5.10
C GLU A 27 -8.96 5.76 -4.68
N ALA A 28 -8.66 5.47 -3.40
CA ALA A 28 -8.61 4.09 -2.94
C ALA A 28 -9.25 3.92 -1.56
N GLY A 29 -9.99 2.82 -1.42
CA GLY A 29 -10.40 2.32 -0.12
C GLY A 29 -9.24 1.67 0.61
N PHE A 30 -9.20 1.81 1.93
CA PHE A 30 -8.17 1.22 2.79
C PHE A 30 -8.78 0.10 3.62
N THR A 31 -8.17 -1.08 3.52
CA THR A 31 -8.57 -2.27 4.27
C THR A 31 -7.33 -2.94 4.85
N ASN A 32 -7.49 -3.64 5.95
CA ASN A 32 -6.48 -4.58 6.43
C ASN A 32 -7.13 -5.94 6.71
N GLY A 33 -6.33 -6.99 6.86
CA GLY A 33 -6.90 -8.32 7.06
C GLY A 33 -5.88 -9.39 7.37
N SER A 34 -6.37 -10.63 7.41
CA SER A 34 -5.55 -11.82 7.61
C SER A 34 -6.21 -13.01 6.92
N THR A 35 -5.39 -13.89 6.37
CA THR A 35 -5.81 -15.18 5.79
C THR A 35 -5.60 -16.34 6.74
N THR A 36 -4.89 -16.10 7.86
CA THR A 36 -4.47 -17.12 8.83
C THR A 36 -5.16 -16.95 10.20
N GLY A 37 -6.29 -16.23 10.22
CA GLY A 37 -7.09 -15.99 11.41
C GLY A 37 -6.66 -14.76 12.20
N ARG A 38 -6.95 -14.76 13.50
CA ARG A 38 -6.88 -13.55 14.34
C ARG A 38 -5.48 -12.95 14.47
N HIS A 39 -5.38 -11.66 14.19
CA HIS A 39 -4.25 -10.79 14.46
C HIS A 39 -4.74 -9.48 15.07
N ILE A 40 -3.87 -8.78 15.78
CA ILE A 40 -4.12 -7.41 16.24
C ILE A 40 -3.09 -6.49 15.61
N VAL A 41 -3.55 -5.57 14.77
CA VAL A 41 -2.71 -4.57 14.10
C VAL A 41 -2.78 -3.28 14.91
N SER A 42 -1.75 -3.05 15.74
CA SER A 42 -1.67 -1.89 16.62
C SER A 42 -1.11 -0.66 15.92
N LYS A 43 -0.21 -0.84 14.97
CA LYS A 43 0.32 0.21 14.10
C LYS A 43 0.50 -0.33 12.69
N MET A 44 0.09 0.42 11.69
CA MET A 44 0.45 0.11 10.32
C MET A 44 0.26 1.37 9.50
N THR A 45 1.30 1.83 8.82
CA THR A 45 1.26 3.04 8.01
C THR A 45 2.04 2.79 6.73
N ILE A 46 1.40 3.16 5.63
CA ILE A 46 2.06 3.27 4.34
C ILE A 46 2.33 4.74 4.10
N THR A 47 3.57 5.07 3.77
CA THR A 47 3.98 6.38 3.29
C THR A 47 4.18 6.31 1.78
N THR A 48 3.65 7.27 1.04
CA THR A 48 3.71 7.34 -0.42
C THR A 48 4.89 8.19 -0.91
N LEU A 49 5.14 8.17 -2.22
CA LEU A 49 6.24 8.95 -2.82
C LEU A 49 6.09 10.46 -2.60
N SER A 50 4.85 10.98 -2.60
CA SER A 50 4.55 12.38 -2.30
C SER A 50 4.65 12.75 -0.81
N GLY A 51 4.89 11.76 0.07
CA GLY A 51 4.91 11.93 1.52
C GLY A 51 3.54 11.82 2.19
N GLY A 52 2.49 11.48 1.42
CA GLY A 52 1.17 11.13 1.96
C GLY A 52 1.25 9.90 2.87
N ARG A 53 0.37 9.81 3.86
CA ARG A 53 0.34 8.72 4.84
C ARG A 53 -1.06 8.13 4.94
N ALA A 54 -1.16 6.80 4.82
CA ALA A 54 -2.38 6.04 5.03
C ALA A 54 -2.22 5.09 6.22
N ASN A 55 -3.18 5.09 7.13
CA ASN A 55 -3.16 4.28 8.35
C ASN A 55 -4.02 3.02 8.17
N PHE A 56 -3.45 1.87 8.54
CA PHE A 56 -4.05 0.54 8.47
C PHE A 56 -4.10 -0.15 9.84
N ALA A 57 -3.97 0.60 10.94
CA ALA A 57 -4.07 0.10 12.31
C ALA A 57 -5.54 -0.05 12.76
N MET A 58 -6.20 -1.11 12.29
CA MET A 58 -7.64 -1.33 12.52
C MET A 58 -7.94 -2.22 13.75
N GLY A 59 -6.95 -2.48 14.60
CA GLY A 59 -7.13 -3.35 15.77
C GLY A 59 -7.23 -4.83 15.38
N SER A 60 -8.27 -5.52 15.87
CA SER A 60 -8.42 -6.97 15.68
C SER A 60 -8.91 -7.31 14.27
N VAL A 61 -8.12 -8.08 13.53
CA VAL A 61 -8.41 -8.55 12.17
C VAL A 61 -8.37 -10.07 12.13
N GLY A 62 -9.19 -10.71 11.30
CA GLY A 62 -9.19 -12.18 11.23
C GLY A 62 -9.74 -12.78 9.93
N GLY A 63 -10.14 -11.93 8.99
CA GLY A 63 -10.66 -12.33 7.69
C GLY A 63 -9.95 -11.61 6.55
N TYR A 64 -10.14 -12.15 5.35
CA TYR A 64 -9.67 -11.58 4.09
C TYR A 64 -10.84 -11.42 3.10
N PRO A 65 -10.95 -10.29 2.39
CA PRO A 65 -10.42 -9.01 2.86
C PRO A 65 -11.01 -8.70 4.24
N GLY A 66 -10.33 -7.88 5.04
CA GLY A 66 -10.93 -7.45 6.31
C GLY A 66 -11.81 -6.21 6.12
N ALA A 67 -12.22 -5.62 7.24
CA ALA A 67 -13.16 -4.51 7.22
C ALA A 67 -12.54 -3.27 6.56
N HIS A 68 -13.38 -2.54 5.86
CA HIS A 68 -13.02 -1.26 5.27
C HIS A 68 -13.02 -0.16 6.34
N SER A 69 -11.93 0.62 6.44
CA SER A 69 -11.80 1.68 7.45
C SER A 69 -12.05 3.09 6.92
N GLY A 70 -12.15 3.25 5.61
CA GLY A 70 -12.25 4.54 4.92
C GLY A 70 -11.46 4.53 3.61
N GLY A 71 -11.21 5.69 3.04
CA GLY A 71 -10.44 5.82 1.81
C GLY A 71 -9.95 7.23 1.59
N GLY A 72 -9.26 7.42 0.48
CA GLY A 72 -8.84 8.74 0.02
C GLY A 72 -7.91 8.66 -1.18
N LYS A 73 -7.52 9.84 -1.63
CA LYS A 73 -6.57 10.01 -2.72
C LYS A 73 -5.16 9.64 -2.27
N ILE A 74 -4.54 8.71 -2.99
CA ILE A 74 -3.21 8.17 -2.69
C ILE A 74 -2.40 8.01 -3.99
N ASP A 75 -1.12 8.35 -3.95
CA ASP A 75 -0.14 8.02 -5.00
C ASP A 75 0.58 6.70 -4.68
N ALA A 76 1.62 6.35 -5.44
CA ALA A 76 2.30 5.09 -5.28
C ALA A 76 2.94 4.94 -3.88
N PRO A 77 2.79 3.78 -3.23
CA PRO A 77 3.36 3.55 -1.91
C PRO A 77 4.87 3.37 -1.99
N ALA A 78 5.59 3.95 -1.04
CA ALA A 78 7.07 3.99 -1.02
C ALA A 78 7.67 3.31 0.22
N TYR A 79 6.94 3.28 1.33
CA TYR A 79 7.45 2.74 2.59
C TYR A 79 6.32 2.17 3.44
N ILE A 80 6.59 1.07 4.14
CA ILE A 80 5.68 0.48 5.13
C ILE A 80 6.35 0.42 6.50
N GLU A 81 5.63 0.88 7.51
CA GLU A 81 6.00 0.73 8.91
C GLU A 81 4.82 0.19 9.70
N GLY A 82 5.05 -0.75 10.62
CA GLY A 82 3.96 -1.24 11.45
C GLY A 82 4.38 -2.20 12.55
N GLU A 83 3.43 -2.44 13.44
CA GLU A 83 3.46 -3.40 14.54
C GLU A 83 2.14 -4.16 14.56
N TRP A 84 2.23 -5.49 14.66
CA TRP A 84 1.06 -6.35 14.77
C TRP A 84 1.38 -7.59 15.61
N ALA A 85 0.36 -8.26 16.10
CA ALA A 85 0.51 -9.48 16.88
C ALA A 85 -0.39 -10.58 16.34
N LYS A 86 0.11 -11.82 16.36
CA LYS A 86 -0.72 -13.00 16.14
C LYS A 86 -1.54 -13.26 17.39
N GLY A 87 -2.86 -13.38 17.25
CA GLY A 87 -3.75 -13.80 18.33
C GLY A 87 -3.92 -15.31 18.37
N ASN A 88 -4.29 -15.83 19.53
CA ASN A 88 -4.91 -17.14 19.58
C ASN A 88 -6.28 -17.13 18.88
N PRO A 89 -6.78 -18.28 18.38
CA PRO A 89 -8.08 -18.36 17.72
C PRO A 89 -9.23 -17.88 18.61
N GLU A 90 -9.18 -18.21 19.90
CA GLU A 90 -10.17 -17.78 20.88
C GLU A 90 -9.79 -16.40 21.48
N PRO A 91 -10.65 -15.38 21.36
CA PRO A 91 -10.30 -14.01 21.76
C PRO A 91 -9.76 -13.81 23.17
N SER A 92 -10.25 -14.60 24.13
CA SER A 92 -9.89 -14.54 25.54
C SER A 92 -8.53 -15.15 25.87
N SER A 93 -7.91 -15.87 24.93
CA SER A 93 -6.69 -16.64 25.16
C SER A 93 -5.38 -15.90 24.83
N GLY A 94 -5.44 -14.59 24.54
CA GLY A 94 -4.26 -13.73 24.45
C GLY A 94 -3.55 -13.69 23.08
N LEU A 95 -2.32 -13.18 23.09
CA LEU A 95 -1.45 -12.99 21.92
C LEU A 95 -0.29 -13.98 21.96
N ILE A 96 0.13 -14.48 20.79
CA ILE A 96 1.13 -15.54 20.63
C ILE A 96 2.51 -14.98 20.31
N SER A 97 2.55 -14.04 19.36
CA SER A 97 3.79 -13.48 18.84
C SER A 97 3.57 -12.06 18.38
N TYR A 98 4.60 -11.24 18.53
CA TYR A 98 4.61 -9.83 18.19
C TYR A 98 5.54 -9.60 17.02
N HIS A 99 5.13 -8.73 16.11
CA HIS A 99 5.81 -8.48 14.86
C HIS A 99 5.92 -6.99 14.62
N ARG A 100 7.01 -6.57 13.99
CA ARG A 100 7.19 -5.21 13.49
C ARG A 100 7.87 -5.19 12.15
N ILE A 101 7.60 -4.17 11.36
CA ILE A 101 8.28 -3.93 10.08
C ILE A 101 8.58 -2.44 9.92
N SER A 102 9.68 -2.15 9.25
CA SER A 102 10.02 -0.84 8.72
C SER A 102 10.83 -1.12 7.46
N ALA A 103 10.23 -0.94 6.28
CA ALA A 103 10.82 -1.39 5.02
C ALA A 103 10.38 -0.53 3.83
N PRO A 104 11.27 -0.32 2.84
CA PRO A 104 10.89 0.30 1.58
C PRO A 104 9.99 -0.62 0.76
N ILE A 105 9.05 -0.03 0.04
CA ILE A 105 8.23 -0.71 -0.97
C ILE A 105 8.94 -0.58 -2.33
N PRO A 106 9.00 -1.65 -3.16
CA PRO A 106 9.66 -1.60 -4.45
C PRO A 106 9.17 -0.48 -5.37
N ASP A 107 10.09 0.17 -6.07
CA ASP A 107 9.81 1.33 -6.95
C ASP A 107 8.83 1.02 -8.09
N ASN A 108 8.60 -0.25 -8.42
CA ASN A 108 7.63 -0.65 -9.43
C ASN A 108 6.17 -0.67 -8.95
N ALA A 109 5.89 -0.25 -7.71
CA ALA A 109 4.53 -0.19 -7.18
C ALA A 109 3.59 0.69 -8.04
N GLU A 110 4.06 1.85 -8.50
CA GLU A 110 3.26 2.72 -9.38
C GLU A 110 2.86 2.01 -10.68
N ALA A 111 3.83 1.37 -11.34
CA ALA A 111 3.61 0.67 -12.59
C ALA A 111 2.60 -0.48 -12.41
N LYS A 112 2.70 -1.22 -11.31
CA LYS A 112 1.74 -2.27 -10.95
C LYS A 112 0.34 -1.72 -10.73
N MET A 113 0.19 -0.61 -10.00
CA MET A 113 -1.13 -0.01 -9.78
C MET A 113 -1.74 0.48 -11.11
N LYS A 114 -0.95 1.12 -11.99
CA LYS A 114 -1.39 1.51 -13.33
C LYS A 114 -1.80 0.32 -14.19
N THR A 115 -1.08 -0.80 -14.11
CA THR A 115 -1.47 -2.06 -14.78
C THR A 115 -2.84 -2.50 -14.30
N MET A 116 -3.07 -2.54 -12.99
CA MET A 116 -4.36 -2.92 -12.40
C MET A 116 -5.50 -1.97 -12.80
N ASP A 117 -5.28 -0.65 -12.79
CA ASP A 117 -6.28 0.33 -13.23
C ASP A 117 -6.70 0.19 -14.69
N ASN A 118 -5.83 -0.37 -15.52
CA ASN A 118 -6.09 -0.56 -16.94
C ASN A 118 -6.37 -2.03 -17.31
N TYR A 119 -6.53 -2.91 -16.31
CA TYR A 119 -6.48 -4.35 -16.51
C TYR A 119 -7.72 -4.92 -17.20
N TYR A 120 -8.92 -4.51 -16.79
CA TYR A 120 -10.17 -5.15 -17.21
C TYR A 120 -10.77 -4.53 -18.46
N GLN A 121 -11.31 -5.36 -19.35
CA GLN A 121 -11.90 -4.92 -20.61
C GLN A 121 -13.20 -4.14 -20.43
N ASN A 122 -14.11 -4.67 -19.62
CA ASN A 122 -15.48 -4.18 -19.50
C ASN A 122 -15.82 -3.68 -18.08
N PHE A 123 -14.87 -3.80 -17.14
CA PHE A 123 -15.03 -3.31 -15.77
C PHE A 123 -14.30 -1.97 -15.61
N ASP A 124 -15.06 -0.90 -15.45
CA ASP A 124 -14.54 0.43 -15.19
C ASP A 124 -15.01 0.91 -13.82
N ARG A 125 -14.05 1.14 -12.92
CA ARG A 125 -14.27 1.63 -11.57
C ARG A 125 -13.26 2.73 -11.32
N ASP A 126 -13.74 3.90 -10.93
CA ASP A 126 -12.95 5.09 -10.69
C ASP A 126 -12.18 5.07 -9.36
N TYR A 127 -12.44 4.08 -8.51
CA TYR A 127 -11.70 3.86 -7.26
C TYR A 127 -11.09 2.45 -7.17
N GLY A 128 -10.03 2.32 -6.38
CA GLY A 128 -9.36 1.06 -6.07
C GLY A 128 -9.51 0.64 -4.60
N SER A 129 -8.85 -0.45 -4.24
CA SER A 129 -8.72 -0.98 -2.89
C SER A 129 -7.25 -1.23 -2.59
N MET A 130 -6.73 -0.59 -1.55
CA MET A 130 -5.41 -0.86 -0.97
C MET A 130 -5.61 -1.74 0.27
N GLU A 131 -4.97 -2.91 0.29
CA GLU A 131 -5.20 -3.93 1.31
C GLU A 131 -3.88 -4.30 2.01
N VAL A 132 -3.82 -4.20 3.34
CA VAL A 132 -2.67 -4.68 4.12
C VAL A 132 -3.01 -5.97 4.83
N ILE A 133 -2.40 -7.07 4.41
CA ILE A 133 -2.68 -8.41 4.92
C ILE A 133 -1.53 -8.90 5.78
N VAL A 134 -1.83 -9.24 7.04
CA VAL A 134 -0.86 -9.81 7.99
C VAL A 134 -1.14 -11.28 8.22
N ASP A 135 -0.10 -12.11 8.16
CA ASP A 135 -0.20 -13.56 8.35
C ASP A 135 1.02 -14.08 9.12
N GLY A 136 0.87 -14.23 10.44
CA GLY A 136 1.98 -14.44 11.34
C GLY A 136 3.00 -13.32 11.17
N PRO A 137 4.29 -13.60 10.88
CA PRO A 137 5.29 -12.56 10.65
C PRO A 137 5.27 -11.97 9.23
N ARG A 138 4.45 -12.49 8.30
CA ARG A 138 4.39 -12.00 6.92
C ARG A 138 3.42 -10.83 6.83
N VAL A 139 3.77 -9.81 6.04
CA VAL A 139 2.89 -8.70 5.68
C VAL A 139 2.92 -8.48 4.17
N ARG A 140 1.74 -8.27 3.59
CA ARG A 140 1.55 -8.04 2.16
C ARG A 140 0.73 -6.79 1.94
N VAL A 141 1.06 -6.04 0.90
CA VAL A 141 0.28 -4.90 0.43
C VAL A 141 -0.23 -5.21 -0.97
N PHE A 142 -1.54 -5.19 -1.13
CA PHE A 142 -2.21 -5.41 -2.41
C PHE A 142 -2.89 -4.14 -2.89
N TYR A 143 -3.00 -4.01 -4.21
CA TYR A 143 -3.91 -3.08 -4.85
C TYR A 143 -4.81 -3.81 -5.84
N SER A 144 -6.08 -3.42 -5.89
CA SER A 144 -7.11 -4.06 -6.71
C SER A 144 -8.17 -3.06 -7.16
N LYS A 145 -8.91 -3.38 -8.24
CA LYS A 145 -10.19 -2.72 -8.56
C LYS A 145 -11.39 -3.41 -7.92
N SER A 146 -11.15 -4.48 -7.17
CA SER A 146 -12.16 -5.29 -6.49
C SER A 146 -13.29 -5.71 -7.44
N CYS A 147 -12.94 -6.08 -8.68
CA CYS A 147 -13.83 -6.78 -9.60
C CYS A 147 -14.02 -8.20 -9.06
N VAL A 148 -15.26 -8.62 -8.83
CA VAL A 148 -15.57 -9.93 -8.27
C VAL A 148 -16.20 -10.79 -9.35
N ASP A 149 -15.54 -11.87 -9.77
CA ASP A 149 -15.93 -12.69 -10.92
C ASP A 149 -17.38 -13.24 -10.84
N MET A 150 -17.93 -13.33 -9.63
CA MET A 150 -19.31 -13.79 -9.40
C MET A 150 -20.36 -12.75 -9.83
N TYR A 151 -20.00 -11.47 -9.85
CA TYR A 151 -20.93 -10.35 -10.03
C TYR A 151 -20.60 -9.51 -11.27
N ASP A 152 -19.36 -9.51 -11.72
CA ASP A 152 -18.84 -8.60 -12.73
C ASP A 152 -18.11 -9.34 -13.87
N ASP A 153 -17.99 -8.68 -15.02
CA ASP A 153 -17.12 -9.14 -16.10
C ASP A 153 -15.67 -8.71 -15.85
N CYS A 154 -14.95 -9.56 -15.14
CA CYS A 154 -13.53 -9.38 -14.82
C CYS A 154 -12.59 -9.89 -15.92
N THR A 155 -13.04 -9.92 -17.19
CA THR A 155 -12.19 -10.34 -18.31
C THR A 155 -11.04 -9.34 -18.53
N PRO A 156 -9.77 -9.78 -18.52
CA PRO A 156 -8.63 -8.91 -18.78
C PRO A 156 -8.59 -8.42 -20.22
N LYS A 157 -8.11 -7.19 -20.46
CA LYS A 157 -7.77 -6.73 -21.81
C LYS A 157 -6.62 -7.57 -22.36
N GLN A 158 -6.62 -7.79 -23.67
CA GLN A 158 -5.50 -8.46 -24.33
C GLN A 158 -4.21 -7.66 -24.12
N GLY A 159 -3.18 -8.32 -23.58
CA GLY A 159 -1.89 -7.69 -23.31
C GLY A 159 -1.90 -6.68 -22.15
N ALA A 160 -2.93 -6.68 -21.29
CA ALA A 160 -3.04 -5.75 -20.17
C ALA A 160 -1.88 -5.86 -19.17
N ASP A 161 -1.37 -7.07 -18.98
CA ASP A 161 -0.32 -7.38 -18.01
C ASP A 161 0.85 -8.14 -18.68
N PRO A 162 1.70 -7.43 -19.44
CA PRO A 162 2.83 -8.05 -20.12
C PRO A 162 3.91 -8.56 -19.16
N ASN A 163 3.90 -8.11 -17.90
CA ASN A 163 4.90 -8.48 -16.90
C ASN A 163 4.43 -9.59 -15.94
N GLY A 164 3.17 -10.03 -16.04
CA GLY A 164 2.59 -11.05 -15.14
C GLY A 164 2.50 -10.58 -13.68
N TRP A 165 2.21 -9.31 -13.45
CA TRP A 165 2.07 -8.74 -12.11
C TRP A 165 0.71 -8.99 -11.45
N VAL A 166 -0.32 -9.21 -12.25
CA VAL A 166 -1.69 -9.43 -11.78
C VAL A 166 -1.86 -10.90 -11.40
N VAL A 167 -2.28 -11.13 -10.16
CA VAL A 167 -2.48 -12.46 -9.59
C VAL A 167 -3.83 -12.54 -8.90
N ARG A 168 -4.30 -13.76 -8.67
CA ARG A 168 -5.51 -13.99 -7.88
C ARG A 168 -5.30 -13.60 -6.42
N SER A 169 -6.32 -12.96 -5.85
CA SER A 169 -6.37 -12.68 -4.42
C SER A 169 -6.30 -13.98 -3.61
N PRO A 170 -5.89 -13.94 -2.33
CA PRO A 170 -5.80 -15.13 -1.48
C PRO A 170 -7.05 -16.00 -1.41
N LYS A 171 -8.25 -15.42 -1.58
CA LYS A 171 -9.52 -16.15 -1.63
C LYS A 171 -9.94 -16.58 -3.03
N ASN A 172 -9.14 -16.27 -4.04
CA ASN A 172 -9.43 -16.54 -5.43
C ASN A 172 -10.78 -15.94 -5.87
N GLN A 173 -11.08 -14.71 -5.42
CA GLN A 173 -12.36 -14.01 -5.73
C GLN A 173 -12.20 -12.76 -6.59
N THR A 174 -11.00 -12.17 -6.60
CA THR A 174 -10.66 -10.92 -7.30
C THR A 174 -9.23 -11.01 -7.79
N ASP A 175 -8.84 -10.11 -8.70
CA ASP A 175 -7.44 -9.95 -9.06
C ASP A 175 -6.78 -8.80 -8.30
N VAL A 176 -5.50 -8.97 -8.00
CA VAL A 176 -4.69 -8.02 -7.25
C VAL A 176 -3.32 -7.88 -7.89
N VAL A 177 -2.67 -6.74 -7.67
CA VAL A 177 -1.23 -6.62 -7.81
C VAL A 177 -0.59 -6.62 -6.43
N VAL A 178 0.50 -7.38 -6.29
CA VAL A 178 1.28 -7.40 -5.04
C VAL A 178 2.30 -6.26 -5.10
N LEU A 179 2.04 -5.22 -4.30
CA LEU A 179 2.93 -4.06 -4.19
C LEU A 179 4.09 -4.35 -3.24
N PHE A 180 3.83 -5.08 -2.17
CA PHE A 180 4.83 -5.49 -1.19
C PHE A 180 4.52 -6.88 -0.65
N ASP A 181 5.56 -7.67 -0.40
CA ASP A 181 5.48 -8.96 0.29
C ASP A 181 6.77 -9.15 1.08
N GLY A 182 6.66 -9.09 2.40
CA GLY A 182 7.80 -9.10 3.29
C GLY A 182 7.52 -9.82 4.60
N LYS A 183 8.58 -9.99 5.37
CA LYS A 183 8.54 -10.62 6.70
C LYS A 183 9.05 -9.63 7.73
N GLY A 184 8.22 -9.35 8.74
CA GLY A 184 8.59 -8.54 9.88
C GLY A 184 9.51 -9.27 10.85
N GLU A 185 10.23 -8.49 11.65
CA GLU A 185 10.92 -8.96 12.84
C GLU A 185 9.89 -9.57 13.80
N SER A 186 10.27 -10.60 14.54
CA SER A 186 9.36 -11.32 15.44
C SER A 186 9.93 -11.42 16.84
N SER A 187 9.05 -11.31 17.84
CA SER A 187 9.38 -11.39 19.26
C SER A 187 8.30 -12.17 20.01
N PRO A 188 8.65 -12.99 21.01
CA PRO A 188 7.68 -13.61 21.91
C PRO A 188 7.01 -12.60 22.87
N THR A 189 7.63 -11.44 23.08
CA THR A 189 7.10 -10.35 23.91
C THR A 189 6.83 -9.10 23.08
N PRO A 190 5.94 -8.19 23.53
CA PRO A 190 5.72 -6.92 22.86
C PRO A 190 7.03 -6.15 22.63
N PHE A 191 7.13 -5.45 21.49
CA PHE A 191 8.23 -4.51 21.30
C PHE A 191 8.10 -3.34 22.28
N PRO A 192 9.22 -2.82 22.82
CA PRO A 192 9.17 -1.66 23.71
C PRO A 192 8.47 -0.48 23.02
N SER A 193 7.56 0.19 23.73
CA SER A 193 7.09 1.49 23.28
C SER A 193 8.24 2.50 23.32
N ALA A 194 8.16 3.59 22.56
CA ALA A 194 9.18 4.65 22.58
C ALA A 194 9.45 5.16 24.01
N ASP A 195 8.41 5.25 24.84
CA ASP A 195 8.50 5.69 26.24
C ASP A 195 9.23 4.66 27.12
N THR A 196 8.98 3.37 26.88
CA THR A 196 9.61 2.26 27.61
C THR A 196 11.06 2.10 27.19
N ALA A 197 11.37 2.25 25.90
CA ALA A 197 12.74 2.20 25.37
C ALA A 197 13.60 3.34 25.94
N THR A 198 13.03 4.54 26.02
CA THR A 198 13.70 5.72 26.61
C THR A 198 13.97 5.50 28.11
N SER A 199 12.98 4.97 28.84
CA SER A 199 13.13 4.67 30.27
C SER A 199 14.18 3.59 30.53
N GLN A 200 14.20 2.52 29.73
CA GLN A 200 15.21 1.45 29.82
C GLN A 200 16.62 1.96 29.45
N GLN A 201 16.74 2.85 28.48
CA GLN A 201 18.02 3.48 28.14
C GLN A 201 18.53 4.38 29.27
N LEU A 202 17.64 5.16 29.90
CA LEU A 202 17.98 5.99 31.06
C LEU A 202 18.36 5.15 32.27
N GLU A 203 17.66 4.04 32.55
CA GLU A 203 17.99 3.13 33.65
C GLU A 203 19.34 2.44 33.42
N LYS A 204 19.62 2.03 32.18
CA LYS A 204 20.90 1.41 31.81
C LYS A 204 22.07 2.39 31.81
N ALA A 205 21.83 3.66 31.49
CA ALA A 205 22.84 4.72 31.58
C ALA A 205 23.12 5.15 33.03
N ASN A 206 22.21 4.87 33.97
CA ASN A 206 22.31 5.25 35.37
C ASN A 206 22.63 4.09 36.32
N SER A 207 22.88 2.87 35.82
CA SER A 207 23.41 1.77 36.63
C SER A 207 24.92 1.89 36.77
N PRO A 208 25.47 1.93 38.00
CA PRO A 208 26.91 1.84 38.21
C PRO A 208 27.41 0.42 37.87
N GLU A 209 28.58 0.33 37.24
CA GLU A 209 29.31 -0.94 36.99
C GLU A 209 29.60 -1.72 38.27
#